data_AF-A0A255XQT1-F1
#
_entry.id   AF-A0A255XQT1-F1
#
_cell.length_a   1.000
_cell.length_b   1.000
_cell.length_c   1.000
_cell.angle_alpha   90.00
_cell.angle_beta   90.00
_cell.angle_gamma   90.00
#
_symmetry.space_group_name_H-M   'P 1'
#
loop_
_entity.id
_entity.type
_entity.pdbx_description
1 polymer ?
#
loop_
_entity_poly.entity_id
_entity_poly.type
_entity_poly.pdbx_seq_one_letter_code
_entity_poly.pdbx_strand_id
1 'polypeptide(L)' 'MPASLRRLLGALGILIFLFLYVVAVVNLRFLLPHSLWLDLIYYLIFGILWVWPALRIAKWSHRTTQL' A
#
# COMPACT_ATOMS: atom_id res chain seq x y z
N MET A 1 -3.79 -16.74 -19.92
CA MET A 1 -4.61 -16.18 -18.81
C MET A 1 -5.34 -14.96 -19.32
N PRO A 2 -6.67 -14.89 -19.18
CA PRO A 2 -7.46 -13.77 -19.69
C PRO A 2 -6.99 -12.44 -19.06
N ALA A 3 -6.91 -11.39 -19.88
CA ALA A 3 -6.40 -10.07 -19.48
C ALA A 3 -7.21 -9.43 -18.33
N SER A 4 -8.49 -9.80 -18.20
CA SER A 4 -9.38 -9.39 -17.11
C SER A 4 -8.98 -9.96 -15.75
N LEU A 5 -8.63 -11.26 -15.68
CA LEU A 5 -8.27 -11.93 -14.43
C LEU A 5 -6.95 -11.37 -13.84
N ARG A 6 -5.99 -11.00 -14.69
CA ARG A 6 -4.73 -10.37 -14.24
C ARG A 6 -4.95 -8.98 -13.66
N ARG A 7 -5.84 -8.17 -14.25
CA ARG A 7 -6.22 -6.86 -13.71
C ARG A 7 -6.91 -6.99 -12.35
N LEU A 8 -7.81 -7.97 -12.22
CA LEU A 8 -8.53 -8.25 -10.98
C LEU A 8 -7.59 -8.72 -9.86
N LEU A 9 -6.65 -9.62 -10.17
CA LEU A 9 -5.60 -10.05 -9.24
C LEU A 9 -4.65 -8.91 -8.86
N GLY A 10 -4.30 -8.01 -9.79
CA GLY A 10 -3.51 -6.82 -9.48
C GLY A 10 -4.23 -5.88 -8.50
N ALA A 11 -5.52 -5.63 -8.73
CA ALA A 11 -6.34 -4.81 -7.84
C ALA A 11 -6.53 -5.46 -6.45
N LEU A 12 -6.84 -6.77 -6.41
CA LEU A 12 -6.92 -7.55 -5.17
C LEU A 12 -5.60 -7.55 -4.42
N GLY A 13 -4.48 -7.69 -5.13
CA GLY A 13 -3.14 -7.64 -4.53
C GLY A 13 -2.86 -6.31 -3.83
N ILE A 14 -3.24 -5.18 -4.46
CA ILE A 14 -3.13 -3.85 -3.84
C ILE A 14 -4.00 -3.76 -2.59
N LEU A 15 -5.25 -4.21 -2.66
CA LEU A 15 -6.20 -4.18 -1.54
C LEU A 15 -5.69 -4.99 -0.34
N ILE A 16 -5.25 -6.22 -0.57
CA ILE A 16 -4.71 -7.10 0.47
C ILE A 16 -3.44 -6.51 1.07
N PHE A 17 -2.52 -6.02 0.22
CA PHE A 17 -1.31 -5.38 0.68
C PHE A 17 -1.60 -4.15 1.53
N LEU A 18 -2.51 -3.28 1.07
CA LEU A 18 -2.89 -2.06 1.77
C LEU A 18 -3.52 -2.38 3.12
N PHE A 19 -4.40 -3.40 3.17
CA PHE A 19 -5.00 -3.84 4.42
C PHE A 19 -3.94 -4.31 5.43
N LEU A 20 -3.05 -5.21 5.03
CA LEU A 20 -1.95 -5.69 5.88
C LEU A 20 -1.02 -4.56 6.32
N TYR A 21 -0.72 -3.63 5.40
CA TYR A 21 0.12 -2.47 5.67
C TYR A 21 -0.51 -1.56 6.75
N VAL A 22 -1.78 -1.19 6.59
CA VAL A 22 -2.48 -0.34 7.55
C VAL A 22 -2.54 -1.00 8.92
N VAL A 23 -2.86 -2.29 9.00
CA VAL A 23 -2.86 -3.04 10.25
C VAL A 23 -1.48 -3.01 10.90
N ALA A 24 -0.41 -3.28 10.15
CA ALA A 24 0.95 -3.25 10.65
C ALA A 24 1.35 -1.86 11.17
N VAL A 25 1.05 -0.80 10.43
CA VAL A 25 1.39 0.59 10.78
C VAL A 25 0.61 1.05 12.03
N VAL A 26 -0.67 0.72 12.12
CA VAL A 26 -1.48 1.07 13.30
C VAL A 26 -0.98 0.31 14.54
N ASN A 27 -0.69 -0.98 14.41
CA ASN A 27 -0.15 -1.78 15.53
C ASN A 27 1.23 -1.29 15.96
N LEU A 28 2.11 -0.98 15.00
CA LEU A 28 3.44 -0.48 15.29
C LEU A 28 3.40 0.86 16.01
N ARG A 29 2.41 1.71 15.73
CA ARG A 29 2.22 2.97 16.46
C ARG A 29 1.94 2.78 17.95
N PHE A 30 1.18 1.76 18.33
CA PHE A 30 0.90 1.50 19.76
C PHE A 30 2.16 1.15 20.58
N LEU A 31 3.25 0.75 19.93
CA LEU A 31 4.53 0.48 20.57
C LEU A 31 5.34 1.77 20.85
N LEU A 32 4.98 2.89 20.23
CA LEU A 32 5.66 4.17 20.42
C LEU A 32 4.99 5.01 21.53
N PRO A 33 5.78 5.80 22.28
CA PRO A 33 5.25 6.72 23.28
C PRO A 33 4.36 7.80 22.63
N HIS A 34 3.28 8.17 23.33
CA HIS A 34 2.33 9.17 22.87
C HIS A 34 2.99 10.56 22.81
N SER A 35 3.20 11.07 21.60
CA SER A 35 3.63 12.44 21.39
C SER A 35 3.21 12.95 20.01
N LEU A 36 2.64 14.16 19.97
CA LEU A 36 2.10 14.74 18.74
C LEU A 36 3.15 14.88 17.62
N TRP A 37 4.41 15.13 17.97
CA TRP A 37 5.50 15.25 17.01
C TRP A 37 5.90 13.92 16.38
N LEU A 38 6.03 12.85 17.19
CA LEU A 38 6.26 11.51 16.65
C LEU A 38 5.08 11.07 15.82
N ASP A 39 3.86 11.40 16.26
CA ASP A 39 2.65 11.07 15.56
C ASP A 39 2.59 11.66 14.15
N LEU A 40 2.94 12.95 14.05
CA LEU A 40 3.00 13.69 12.78
C LEU A 40 4.05 13.09 11.84
N ILE A 41 5.28 12.91 12.32
CA ILE A 41 6.40 12.38 11.51
C ILE A 41 6.10 10.94 11.08
N TYR A 42 5.57 10.13 11.99
CA TYR A 42 5.20 8.75 11.73
C TYR A 42 4.17 8.66 10.61
N TYR A 43 3.05 9.38 10.72
CA TYR A 43 2.04 9.34 9.67
C TYR A 43 2.49 10.00 8.37
N LEU A 44 3.37 11.00 8.41
CA LEU A 44 3.94 11.59 7.20
C LEU A 44 4.80 10.58 6.43
N ILE A 45 5.70 9.88 7.12
CA ILE A 45 6.60 8.90 6.50
C ILE A 45 5.80 7.69 6.02
N PHE A 46 5.03 7.05 6.89
CA PHE A 46 4.25 5.87 6.53
C PHE A 46 3.12 6.20 5.54
N GLY A 47 2.58 7.42 5.58
CA GLY A 47 1.60 7.92 4.60
C GLY A 47 2.17 8.14 3.20
N ILE A 48 3.49 8.29 3.04
CA ILE A 48 4.14 8.38 1.71
C ILE A 48 4.71 7.03 1.29
N LEU A 49 5.20 6.23 2.26
CA LEU A 49 5.90 4.99 2.00
C LEU A 49 5.05 3.94 1.27
N TRP A 50 3.72 3.91 1.50
CA TRP A 50 2.81 2.95 0.84
C TRP A 50 2.58 3.22 -0.66
N VAL A 51 2.85 4.44 -1.12
CA VAL A 51 2.67 4.83 -2.53
C VAL A 51 3.61 4.03 -3.43
N TRP A 52 4.82 3.71 -2.95
CA TRP A 52 5.80 2.95 -3.71
C TRP A 52 5.35 1.51 -4.03
N PRO A 53 4.87 0.70 -3.06
CA PRO A 53 4.22 -0.58 -3.33
C PRO A 53 3.01 -0.47 -4.26
N ALA A 54 2.14 0.53 -4.05
CA ALA A 54 0.95 0.73 -4.89
C ALA A 54 1.33 0.95 -6.36
N LEU A 55 2.34 1.80 -6.61
CA LEU A 55 2.90 2.03 -7.95
C LEU A 55 3.54 0.77 -8.55
N ARG A 56 4.21 -0.05 -7.74
CA ARG A 56 4.84 -1.30 -8.22
C ARG A 56 3.82 -2.30 -8.73
N ILE A 57 2.71 -2.48 -8.01
CA ILE A 57 1.63 -3.40 -8.42
C ILE A 57 0.83 -2.81 -9.58
N ALA A 58 0.57 -1.49 -9.57
CA ALA A 58 -0.08 -0.80 -10.68
C ALA A 58 0.74 -0.91 -11.99
N LYS A 59 2.06 -0.76 -11.93
CA LYS A 59 2.97 -0.92 -13.08
C LYS A 59 2.94 -2.34 -13.63
N TRP A 60 2.82 -3.35 -12.77
CA TRP A 60 2.66 -4.75 -13.19
C TRP A 60 1.33 -4.97 -13.94
N SER A 61 0.25 -4.34 -13.47
CA SER A 61 -1.06 -4.37 -14.14
C SER A 61 -1.09 -3.59 -15.47
N HIS A 62 -0.42 -2.43 -15.55
CA HIS A 62 -0.45 -1.54 -16.72
C HIS A 62 0.34 -2.06 -17.92
N ARG A 63 1.28 -3.00 -17.75
CA ARG A 63 2.11 -3.53 -18.84
C ARG A 63 1.32 -4.28 -19.93
N THR A 64 0.00 -4.46 -19.77
CA THR A 64 -0.87 -5.14 -20.75
C THR A 64 -1.95 -4.23 -21.34
N THR A 65 -1.94 -2.92 -21.06
CA THR A 65 -2.90 -1.94 -21.60
C THR A 65 -2.21 -0.92 -22.50
N GLN A 66 -1.47 -1.42 -23.48
CA GLN A 66 -1.09 -0.65 -24.67
C GLN A 66 -1.87 -1.31 -25.81
N LEU A 67 -3.12 -0.86 -25.97
CA LEU A 67 -3.81 -0.90 -27.26
C LEU A 67 -3.34 0.33 -28.04
#